data_AF-A0A937AW20-F1
#
_entry.id   AF-A0A937AW20-F1
#
_cell.length_a   1.000
_cell.length_b   1.000
_cell.length_c   1.000
_cell.angle_alpha   90.00
_cell.angle_beta   90.00
_cell.angle_gamma   90.00
#
_symmetry.space_group_name_H-M   'P 1'
#
loop_
_entity.id
_entity.type
_entity.pdbx_description
1 polymer ?
#
loop_
_entity_poly.entity_id
_entity_poly.type
_entity_poly.pdbx_seq_one_letter_code
_entity_poly.pdbx_strand_id
1 'polypeptide(L)' 'MLKFIALSAMALSVAACGETWGQRAVTGGGIGAGTGALVGAVTPIGLLPGALVGGAVGAGVGAATTPPRR' A
#
# COMPACT_ATOMS: atom_id res chain seq x y z
N MET A 1 -4.45 8.41 -22.53
CA MET A 1 -4.69 9.29 -21.36
C MET A 1 -4.48 8.54 -20.04
N LEU A 2 -5.12 7.38 -19.83
CA LEU A 2 -4.98 6.56 -18.62
C LEU A 2 -3.52 6.22 -18.23
N LYS A 3 -2.64 6.03 -19.22
CA LYS A 3 -1.22 5.70 -19.00
C LYS A 3 -0.42 6.82 -18.31
N PHE A 4 -0.73 8.08 -18.61
CA PHE A 4 -0.07 9.23 -17.96
C PHE A 4 -0.53 9.41 -16.52
N ILE A 5 -1.81 9.11 -16.24
CA ILE A 5 -2.39 9.17 -14.89
C ILE A 5 -1.75 8.09 -14.01
N ALA A 6 -1.62 6.85 -14.51
CA ALA A 6 -0.95 5.77 -13.79
C ALA A 6 0.52 6.11 -13.49
N LEU A 7 1.25 6.67 -14.46
CA LEU A 7 2.64 7.11 -14.28
C LEU A 7 2.77 8.23 -13.24
N SER A 8 1.87 9.22 -13.24
CA SER A 8 1.86 10.29 -12.25
C SER A 8 1.51 9.76 -10.86
N ALA A 9 0.49 8.90 -10.74
CA ALA A 9 0.12 8.26 -9.47
C ALA A 9 1.27 7.42 -8.89
N MET A 10 2.02 6.73 -9.76
CA MET A 10 3.19 5.96 -9.37
C MET A 10 4.34 6.87 -8.92
N ALA A 11 4.62 7.95 -9.65
CA ALA A 11 5.63 8.93 -9.25
C ALA A 11 5.30 9.60 -7.91
N LEU A 12 4.03 9.95 -7.67
CA LEU A 12 3.58 10.52 -6.40
C LEU A 12 3.64 9.50 -5.25
N SER A 13 3.37 8.22 -5.50
CA SER A 13 3.46 7.19 -4.45
C SER A 13 4.90 6.86 -4.07
N VAL A 14 5.85 6.91 -5.02
CA VAL A 14 7.28 6.79 -4.69
C VAL A 14 7.75 8.00 -3.87
N ALA A 15 7.28 9.21 -4.21
CA ALA A 15 7.61 10.42 -3.46
C ALA A 15 6.92 10.50 -2.09
N ALA A 16 5.77 9.85 -1.93
CA ALA A 16 5.01 9.81 -0.68
C ALA A 16 5.48 8.71 0.30
N CYS A 17 6.44 7.86 -0.08
CA CYS A 17 7.01 6.84 0.79
C CYS A 17 7.81 7.54 1.90
N GLY A 18 7.13 7.95 2.97
CA GLY A 18 7.72 8.81 3.99
C GLY A 18 8.82 8.12 4.77
N GLU A 19 9.67 8.91 5.43
CA GLU A 19 10.86 8.41 6.11
C GLU A 19 10.63 8.02 7.58
N THR A 20 9.39 8.17 8.05
CA THR A 20 9.00 7.86 9.42
C THR A 20 8.14 6.62 9.47
N TRP A 21 8.20 5.92 10.61
CA TRP A 21 7.44 4.70 10.87
C TRP A 21 5.96 4.81 10.52
N GLY A 22 5.30 5.88 10.98
CA GLY A 22 3.87 6.09 10.72
C GLY A 22 3.57 6.35 9.24
N GLN A 23 4.41 7.11 8.54
CA GLN A 23 4.21 7.39 7.12
C GLN A 23 4.40 6.12 6.27
N ARG A 24 5.38 5.27 6.58
CA ARG A 24 5.58 3.98 5.90
C ARG A 24 4.49 2.98 6.20
N ALA A 25 4.00 2.94 7.44
CA ALA A 25 2.88 2.08 7.82
C ALA A 25 1.59 2.49 7.10
N VAL A 26 1.27 3.79 7.05
CA VAL A 26 0.04 4.28 6.39
C VAL A 26 0.11 4.11 4.88
N THR A 27 1.25 4.41 4.25
CA THR A 27 1.41 4.23 2.79
C THR A 27 1.45 2.75 2.39
N GLY A 28 2.21 1.93 3.13
CA GLY A 28 2.22 0.48 2.95
C GLY A 28 0.84 -0.14 3.13
N GLY A 29 0.08 0.32 4.13
CA GLY A 29 -1.29 -0.11 4.36
C GLY A 29 -2.26 0.32 3.27
N GLY A 30 -2.16 1.55 2.76
CA GLY A 30 -2.99 2.03 1.65
C GLY A 30 -2.75 1.25 0.36
N ILE A 31 -1.48 1.04 -0.01
CA ILE A 31 -1.10 0.28 -1.21
C ILE A 31 -1.47 -1.19 -1.07
N GLY A 32 -1.20 -1.76 0.10
CA GLY A 32 -1.56 -3.13 0.44
C GLY A 32 -3.07 -3.35 0.39
N ALA A 33 -3.87 -2.40 0.89
CA ALA A 33 -5.32 -2.47 0.83
C ALA A 33 -5.85 -2.37 -0.60
N GLY A 34 -5.33 -1.45 -1.41
CA GLY A 34 -5.72 -1.32 -2.83
C GLY A 34 -5.38 -2.58 -3.63
N THR A 35 -4.17 -3.10 -3.47
CA THR A 35 -3.72 -4.32 -4.15
C THR A 35 -4.50 -5.54 -3.65
N GLY A 36 -4.66 -5.66 -2.33
CA GLY A 36 -5.43 -6.72 -1.68
C GLY A 36 -6.91 -6.70 -2.07
N ALA A 37 -7.50 -5.52 -2.27
CA ALA A 37 -8.85 -5.38 -2.81
C ALA A 37 -8.93 -5.93 -4.24
N LEU A 38 -8.02 -5.50 -5.12
CA LEU A 38 -7.99 -5.98 -6.52
C LEU A 38 -7.83 -7.50 -6.60
N VAL A 39 -6.93 -8.08 -5.80
CA VAL A 39 -6.74 -9.54 -5.73
C VAL A 39 -7.95 -10.21 -5.08
N GLY A 40 -8.51 -9.64 -4.02
CA GLY A 40 -9.73 -10.10 -3.35
C GLY A 40 -10.96 -10.10 -4.26
N ALA A 41 -11.04 -9.16 -5.20
CA ALA A 41 -12.12 -9.05 -6.17
C ALA A 41 -12.09 -10.15 -7.24
N VAL A 42 -10.90 -10.62 -7.61
CA VAL A 42 -10.72 -11.69 -8.61
C VAL A 42 -10.63 -13.09 -7.98
N THR A 43 -10.59 -13.18 -6.65
CA THR A 43 -10.56 -14.43 -5.89
C THR A 43 -11.88 -14.65 -5.15
N PRO A 44 -12.22 -15.89 -4.74
CA PRO A 44 -13.43 -16.17 -3.96
C PRO A 44 -13.40 -15.58 -2.53
N ILE A 45 -12.31 -14.91 -2.14
CA ILE A 45 -12.10 -14.34 -0.81
C ILE A 45 -12.92 -13.05 -0.65
N GLY A 46 -13.16 -12.31 -1.73
CA GLY A 46 -13.94 -11.08 -1.75
C GLY A 46 -13.12 -9.80 -1.56
N LEU A 47 -13.69 -8.69 -2.03
CA LEU A 47 -13.06 -7.35 -2.07
C LEU A 47 -12.66 -6.85 -0.68
N LEU A 48 -13.59 -6.88 0.29
CA LEU A 48 -13.37 -6.37 1.64
C LEU A 48 -12.29 -7.19 2.39
N PRO A 49 -12.37 -8.53 2.44
CA PRO A 49 -11.37 -9.34 3.13
C PRO A 49 -9.97 -9.19 2.51
N GLY A 50 -9.89 -9.16 1.18
CA GLY A 50 -8.63 -8.93 0.47
C GLY A 50 -8.03 -7.55 0.80
N ALA A 51 -8.85 -6.51 0.83
CA ALA A 51 -8.42 -5.16 1.21
C ALA A 51 -7.94 -5.09 2.67
N LEU A 52 -8.65 -5.75 3.59
CA LEU A 52 -8.29 -5.76 5.01
C LEU A 52 -6.94 -6.47 5.23
N VAL A 53 -6.77 -7.65 4.65
CA VAL A 53 -5.54 -8.44 4.78
C VAL A 53 -4.38 -7.73 4.12
N GLY A 54 -4.56 -7.27 2.88
CA GLY A 54 -3.54 -6.53 2.17
C GLY A 54 -3.13 -5.25 2.90
N GLY A 55 -4.10 -4.52 3.47
CA GLY A 55 -3.83 -3.30 4.24
C GLY A 55 -3.11 -3.58 5.56
N ALA A 56 -3.51 -4.60 6.30
CA ALA A 56 -2.86 -4.98 7.56
C ALA A 56 -1.42 -5.44 7.33
N VAL A 57 -1.20 -6.31 6.33
CA VAL A 57 0.14 -6.81 5.98
C VAL A 57 1.01 -5.67 5.43
N GLY A 58 0.48 -4.85 4.53
CA GLY A 58 1.21 -3.72 3.96
C GLY A 58 1.60 -2.68 5.01
N ALA A 59 0.73 -2.40 5.99
CA ALA A 59 1.05 -1.50 7.10
C ALA A 59 2.10 -2.09 8.04
N GLY A 60 1.98 -3.37 8.37
CA GLY A 60 2.95 -4.09 9.21
C GLY A 60 4.33 -4.14 8.59
N VAL A 61 4.43 -4.41 7.28
CA VAL A 61 5.70 -4.44 6.56
C VAL A 61 6.33 -3.04 6.45
N GLY A 62 5.53 -2.01 6.16
CA GLY A 62 6.03 -0.62 6.13
C GLY A 62 6.56 -0.16 7.50
N ALA A 63 5.86 -0.53 8.58
CA ALA A 63 6.30 -0.33 9.95
C ALA A 63 7.62 -1.07 10.24
N ALA A 64 7.70 -2.36 9.89
CA ALA A 64 8.84 -3.21 10.21
C ALA A 64 10.11 -2.88 9.42
N THR A 65 9.97 -2.35 8.20
CA THR A 65 11.11 -1.99 7.32
C THR A 65 11.59 -0.55 7.53
N THR A 66 11.03 0.17 8.50
CA THR A 66 11.50 1.52 8.82
C THR A 66 12.91 1.47 9.40
N PRO A 67 13.87 2.22 8.82
CA PRO A 67 15.24 2.26 9.34
C PRO A 67 15.27 2.85 10.76
N PRO A 68 16.09 2.31 11.66
CA PRO A 68 16.26 2.87 12.99
C PRO A 68 16.86 4.28 12.89
N ARG A 69 16.32 5.22 13.67
CA ARG A 69 16.88 6.59 13.76
C ARG A 69 18.32 6.48 14.26
N ARG A 70 19.27 6.95 13.43
CA ARG A 70 20.70 7.02 13.74
C ARG A 70 21.02 8.30 14.53
#